data_AF-A0A812ZSC8-F1
#
_entry.id   AF-A0A812ZSC8-F1
#
_cell.length_a   1.000
_cell.length_b   1.000
_cell.length_c   1.000
_cell.angle_alpha   90.00
_cell.angle_beta   90.00
_cell.angle_gamma   90.00
#
_symmetry.space_group_name_H-M   'P 1'
#
loop_
_entity.id
_entity.type
_entity.pdbx_description
1 polymer ?
#
loop_
_entity_poly.entity_id
_entity_poly.type
_entity_poly.pdbx_seq_one_letter_code
_entity_poly.pdbx_strand_id
1 'polypeptide(L)'
;MDKPADARGPVTIELATPRGFCAGVERAIEIVERALEKFGAPVYVRHEIVHNRYVVEGLEAKGAVFVEELDEVPNDAPVIFSAHGVPKAVPNEAERRKLVYVDATCPLVSKVHVEAERHFKDGHHILLIGHAGHPEVVGTMGQLPEGAIQLVEEVGDVAALEVPDPDSLAYITQTTLSVDDTAAVVEALRARFPNIHGPKKEDICYATTNRQQAVKDIAGRCDVLLVVGAPNSSNSQRLVEVARTSGCPKAFLVQRAADIPWAELEEVGHVGLTAGASAPEVLVQEVIEAFKQRREVSLRLAETVTENVHFKLPRVLQEADAVGAGRLRSQQGIAVRRRKVAGRIGGAATRRGAEEGGRRPGRRVRRRVRMAVYTEVSDEELEAFLADYDLGEVLAFKGIAEGVENSNFLLTTEQGNFILTLYEKRVDPRDLPYFLGLMEHLAERGIACPLPVHARDGRALRELVGRPAVIISFLEGLWPRRIHPQHCRELGAALARLHLAGRDFPLSRPNALSVAAWRPLFEACAPRAHEVRPELAGELARELDFLEAHWPAELPAGVIHADLFPDNVFFRHEKLTGLIDFYFACNDLFAYDVAICLNA
;
A
#
# COMPACT_ATOMS: atom_id res chain seq x y z
N MET A 1 -17.40 38.89 -9.50
CA MET A 1 -18.28 38.91 -8.32
C MET A 1 -17.41 38.56 -7.14
N ASP A 2 -16.93 39.58 -6.47
CA ASP A 2 -16.05 39.41 -5.32
C ASP A 2 -16.85 38.88 -4.14
N LYS A 3 -16.27 37.96 -3.37
CA LYS A 3 -16.86 37.60 -2.07
C LYS A 3 -16.82 38.84 -1.18
N PRO A 4 -17.84 39.07 -0.33
CA PRO A 4 -17.66 39.98 0.79
C PRO A 4 -16.51 39.44 1.65
N ALA A 5 -15.59 40.33 2.05
CA ALA A 5 -14.58 39.97 3.03
C ALA A 5 -15.30 39.67 4.36
N ASP A 6 -15.14 38.45 4.87
CA ASP A 6 -15.61 38.10 6.21
C ASP A 6 -14.85 38.98 7.22
N ALA A 7 -15.52 39.45 8.26
CA ALA A 7 -14.93 40.35 9.26
C ALA A 7 -14.00 39.61 10.25
N ARG A 8 -13.79 38.30 10.03
CA ARG A 8 -12.98 37.39 10.84
C ARG A 8 -11.56 37.34 10.28
N GLY A 9 -10.57 37.45 11.16
CA GLY A 9 -9.15 37.46 10.78
C GLY A 9 -8.67 36.16 10.10
N PRO A 10 -7.47 36.17 9.51
CA PRO A 10 -6.88 34.98 8.90
C PRO A 10 -6.66 33.87 9.93
N VAL A 11 -6.81 32.62 9.50
CA VAL A 11 -6.63 31.43 10.35
C VAL A 11 -5.49 30.56 9.82
N THR A 12 -4.66 30.04 10.72
CA THR A 12 -3.66 29.02 10.42
C THR A 12 -4.24 27.65 10.74
N ILE A 13 -4.16 26.71 9.81
CA ILE A 13 -4.44 25.29 10.07
C ILE A 13 -3.10 24.55 10.20
N GLU A 14 -2.82 24.04 11.39
CA GLU A 14 -1.70 23.13 11.68
C GLU A 14 -2.19 21.70 11.36
N LEU A 15 -1.77 21.16 10.20
CA LEU A 15 -2.27 19.91 9.64
C LEU A 15 -1.33 18.75 9.99
N ALA A 16 -1.79 17.87 10.89
CA ALA A 16 -1.06 16.71 11.37
C ALA A 16 -0.70 15.74 10.22
N THR A 17 0.51 15.20 10.27
CA THR A 17 1.02 14.17 9.36
C THR A 17 1.90 13.19 10.16
N PRO A 18 1.57 11.88 10.21
CA PRO A 18 0.52 11.20 9.46
C PRO A 18 -0.89 11.41 10.04
N ARG A 19 -1.89 11.21 9.18
CA ARG A 19 -3.33 11.32 9.47
C ARG A 19 -4.11 10.40 8.53
N GLY A 20 -5.39 10.18 8.83
CA GLY A 20 -6.31 9.49 7.92
C GLY A 20 -5.97 8.01 7.77
N PHE A 21 -6.31 7.44 6.62
CA PHE A 21 -6.10 6.03 6.26
C PHE A 21 -4.74 5.44 6.69
N CYS A 22 -4.77 4.17 7.07
CA CYS A 22 -3.60 3.34 7.32
C CYS A 22 -3.66 2.05 6.48
N ALA A 23 -2.53 1.34 6.36
CA ALA A 23 -2.40 0.17 5.50
C ALA A 23 -3.42 -0.95 5.78
N GLY A 24 -3.90 -1.08 7.02
CA GLY A 24 -4.95 -2.02 7.39
C GLY A 24 -6.32 -1.64 6.82
N VAL A 25 -6.66 -0.34 6.89
CA VAL A 25 -7.91 0.24 6.37
C VAL A 25 -7.93 0.24 4.84
N GLU A 26 -6.83 0.63 4.20
CA GLU A 26 -6.70 0.61 2.74
C GLU A 26 -6.86 -0.79 2.17
N ARG A 27 -6.15 -1.78 2.76
CA ARG A 27 -6.31 -3.20 2.42
C ARG A 27 -7.74 -3.67 2.61
N ALA A 28 -8.41 -3.30 3.71
CA ALA A 28 -9.77 -3.75 3.99
C ALA A 28 -10.79 -3.18 2.99
N ILE A 29 -10.63 -1.92 2.58
CA ILE A 29 -11.45 -1.29 1.54
C ILE A 29 -11.19 -1.96 0.19
N GLU A 30 -9.93 -2.14 -0.21
CA GLU A 30 -9.60 -2.83 -1.47
C GLU A 30 -10.12 -4.28 -1.48
N ILE A 31 -10.13 -4.99 -0.36
CA ILE A 31 -10.73 -6.33 -0.26
C ILE A 31 -12.22 -6.31 -0.64
N VAL A 32 -13.01 -5.34 -0.20
CA VAL A 32 -14.42 -5.23 -0.59
C VAL A 32 -14.55 -4.85 -2.08
N GLU A 33 -13.75 -3.91 -2.57
CA GLU A 33 -13.77 -3.52 -3.99
C GLU A 33 -13.37 -4.67 -4.93
N ARG A 34 -12.30 -5.41 -4.62
CA ARG A 34 -11.83 -6.56 -5.40
C ARG A 34 -12.78 -7.74 -5.31
N ALA A 35 -13.48 -7.93 -4.19
CA ALA A 35 -14.55 -8.92 -4.10
C ALA A 35 -15.74 -8.55 -5.00
N LEU A 36 -16.17 -7.28 -5.01
CA LEU A 36 -17.22 -6.80 -5.90
C LEU A 36 -16.84 -6.91 -7.38
N GLU A 37 -15.57 -6.65 -7.73
CA GLU A 37 -15.03 -6.87 -9.08
C GLU A 37 -14.97 -8.35 -9.47
N LYS A 38 -14.67 -9.25 -8.52
CA LYS A 38 -14.44 -10.69 -8.78
C LYS A 38 -15.71 -11.53 -8.78
N PHE A 39 -16.61 -11.29 -7.83
CA PHE A 39 -17.82 -12.08 -7.61
C PHE A 39 -19.08 -11.40 -8.16
N GLY A 40 -19.04 -10.06 -8.36
CA GLY A 40 -20.22 -9.25 -8.63
C GLY A 40 -20.98 -8.90 -7.35
N ALA A 41 -21.96 -8.01 -7.47
CA ALA A 41 -22.85 -7.64 -6.36
C ALA A 41 -24.04 -8.62 -6.26
N PRO A 42 -24.55 -8.93 -5.05
CA PRO A 42 -24.08 -8.43 -3.75
C PRO A 42 -22.83 -9.15 -3.22
N VAL A 43 -21.98 -8.41 -2.50
CA VAL A 43 -20.96 -8.97 -1.60
C VAL A 43 -21.31 -8.60 -0.17
N TYR A 44 -21.38 -9.58 0.72
CA TYR A 44 -21.74 -9.35 2.12
C TYR A 44 -20.50 -9.01 2.95
N VAL A 45 -20.66 -8.19 3.98
CA VAL A 45 -19.60 -7.85 4.94
C VAL A 45 -20.19 -7.93 6.36
N ARG A 46 -19.56 -8.72 7.25
CA ARG A 46 -19.98 -8.85 8.64
C ARG A 46 -19.38 -7.71 9.49
N HIS A 47 -20.26 -6.84 9.99
CA HIS A 47 -20.04 -5.48 10.50
C HIS A 47 -19.44 -4.51 9.49
N GLU A 48 -19.45 -3.20 9.81
CA GLU A 48 -18.75 -2.17 9.03
C GLU A 48 -17.31 -2.60 8.75
N ILE A 49 -16.88 -2.54 7.48
CA ILE A 49 -15.53 -2.96 7.07
C ILE A 49 -14.44 -2.21 7.85
N VAL A 50 -14.69 -0.92 8.11
CA VAL A 50 -13.96 0.01 8.96
C VAL A 50 -14.97 1.00 9.55
N HIS A 51 -14.74 1.52 10.76
CA HIS A 51 -15.63 2.51 11.38
C HIS A 51 -15.56 3.89 10.70
N ASN A 52 -16.20 4.04 9.53
CA ASN A 52 -16.39 5.31 8.84
C ASN A 52 -17.57 5.26 7.85
N ARG A 53 -18.62 6.04 8.14
CA ARG A 53 -19.86 6.09 7.36
C ARG A 53 -19.68 6.43 5.87
N TYR A 54 -18.78 7.35 5.51
CA TYR A 54 -18.53 7.71 4.10
C TYR A 54 -17.95 6.54 3.31
N VAL A 55 -17.08 5.73 3.95
CA VAL A 55 -16.52 4.51 3.36
C VAL A 55 -17.61 3.44 3.20
N VAL A 56 -18.45 3.26 4.21
CA VAL A 56 -19.59 2.30 4.20
C VAL A 56 -20.58 2.65 3.08
N GLU A 57 -21.15 3.86 3.08
CA GLU A 57 -22.09 4.33 2.04
C GLU A 57 -21.46 4.26 0.63
N GLY A 58 -20.16 4.56 0.52
CA GLY A 58 -19.39 4.47 -0.72
C GLY A 58 -19.10 3.04 -1.23
N LEU A 59 -19.29 2.02 -0.39
CA LEU A 59 -19.22 0.59 -0.75
C LEU A 59 -20.62 0.00 -0.98
N GLU A 60 -21.63 0.40 -0.20
CA GLU A 60 -23.04 0.08 -0.46
C GLU A 60 -23.45 0.55 -1.87
N ALA A 61 -23.08 1.77 -2.25
CA ALA A 61 -23.30 2.31 -3.59
C ALA A 61 -22.60 1.53 -4.72
N LYS A 62 -21.64 0.64 -4.40
CA LYS A 62 -20.97 -0.29 -5.33
C LYS A 62 -21.56 -1.71 -5.28
N GLY A 63 -22.47 -1.99 -4.34
CA GLY A 63 -23.14 -3.27 -4.16
C GLY A 63 -22.63 -4.13 -3.00
N ALA A 64 -21.91 -3.56 -2.03
CA ALA A 64 -21.69 -4.23 -0.75
C ALA A 64 -23.00 -4.25 0.07
N VAL A 65 -23.16 -5.26 0.93
CA VAL A 65 -24.27 -5.38 1.89
C VAL A 65 -23.68 -5.65 3.27
N PHE A 66 -23.86 -4.72 4.21
CA PHE A 66 -23.39 -4.88 5.59
C PHE A 66 -24.45 -5.63 6.41
N VAL A 67 -24.01 -6.59 7.21
CA VAL A 67 -24.83 -7.46 8.08
C VAL A 67 -24.17 -7.61 9.44
N GLU A 68 -24.94 -7.86 10.49
CA GLU A 68 -24.39 -8.10 11.83
C GLU A 68 -23.94 -9.56 11.99
N GLU A 69 -24.72 -10.51 11.46
CA GLU A 69 -24.42 -11.93 11.58
C GLU A 69 -24.50 -12.73 10.27
N LEU A 70 -23.92 -13.93 10.30
CA LEU A 70 -23.79 -14.76 9.11
C LEU A 70 -25.12 -15.33 8.62
N ASP A 71 -26.13 -15.55 9.47
CA ASP A 71 -27.44 -16.10 9.06
C ASP A 71 -28.24 -15.17 8.14
N GLU A 72 -27.92 -13.88 8.14
CA GLU A 72 -28.40 -12.89 7.16
C GLU A 72 -27.81 -13.10 5.74
N VAL A 73 -26.67 -13.80 5.63
CA VAL A 73 -25.96 -14.04 4.35
C VAL A 73 -26.53 -15.26 3.61
N PRO A 74 -26.86 -15.17 2.31
CA PRO A 74 -27.23 -16.31 1.47
C PRO A 74 -26.11 -17.36 1.34
N ASN A 75 -26.45 -18.65 1.26
CA ASN A 75 -25.47 -19.74 1.24
C ASN A 75 -24.57 -19.78 -0.02
N ASP A 76 -24.94 -19.05 -1.07
CA ASP A 76 -24.23 -18.93 -2.34
C ASP A 76 -23.52 -17.56 -2.54
N ALA A 77 -23.68 -16.63 -1.58
CA ALA A 77 -23.05 -15.31 -1.64
C ALA A 77 -21.67 -15.29 -0.95
N PRO A 78 -20.74 -14.43 -1.39
CA PRO A 78 -19.47 -14.22 -0.70
C PRO A 78 -19.64 -13.31 0.52
N VAL A 79 -18.96 -13.63 1.62
CA VAL A 79 -18.91 -12.81 2.85
C VAL A 79 -17.49 -12.35 3.18
N ILE A 80 -17.35 -11.12 3.69
CA ILE A 80 -16.10 -10.53 4.14
C ILE A 80 -16.16 -10.32 5.66
N PHE A 81 -15.10 -10.66 6.37
CA PHE A 81 -14.96 -10.33 7.79
C PHE A 81 -14.23 -8.98 7.93
N SER A 82 -14.72 -8.07 8.78
CA SER A 82 -14.20 -6.69 8.88
C SER A 82 -12.73 -6.59 9.33
N ALA A 83 -12.12 -5.41 9.15
CA ALA A 83 -10.72 -5.16 9.49
C ALA A 83 -10.38 -5.42 10.98
N HIS A 84 -11.39 -5.38 11.85
CA HIS A 84 -11.29 -5.50 13.30
C HIS A 84 -11.07 -6.93 13.80
N GLY A 85 -11.18 -7.96 12.96
CA GLY A 85 -11.12 -9.36 13.39
C GLY A 85 -12.47 -9.92 13.85
N VAL A 86 -12.55 -11.25 13.94
CA VAL A 86 -13.76 -11.98 14.34
C VAL A 86 -13.45 -13.17 15.25
N PRO A 87 -14.35 -13.55 16.18
CA PRO A 87 -14.24 -14.78 16.97
C PRO A 87 -14.11 -16.01 16.08
N LYS A 88 -13.43 -17.06 16.55
CA LYS A 88 -13.31 -18.35 15.82
C LYS A 88 -14.64 -19.01 15.47
N ALA A 89 -15.70 -18.71 16.21
CA ALA A 89 -17.05 -19.13 15.88
C ALA A 89 -17.48 -18.69 14.46
N VAL A 90 -17.04 -17.51 13.99
CA VAL A 90 -17.44 -16.93 12.70
C VAL A 90 -16.86 -17.69 11.49
N PRO A 91 -15.53 -17.92 11.35
CA PRO A 91 -15.01 -18.77 10.27
C PRO A 91 -15.49 -20.22 10.41
N ASN A 92 -15.60 -20.78 11.62
CA ASN A 92 -16.14 -22.13 11.83
C ASN A 92 -17.58 -22.25 11.31
N GLU A 93 -18.43 -21.23 11.52
CA GLU A 93 -19.80 -21.19 11.01
C GLU A 93 -19.85 -21.01 9.49
N ALA A 94 -18.99 -20.15 8.93
CA ALA A 94 -18.84 -19.99 7.48
C ALA A 94 -18.39 -21.29 6.80
N GLU A 95 -17.43 -22.02 7.38
CA GLU A 95 -17.01 -23.35 6.91
C GLU A 95 -18.14 -24.40 7.04
N ARG A 96 -18.84 -24.44 8.19
CA ARG A 96 -19.97 -25.35 8.43
C ARG A 96 -21.06 -25.17 7.37
N ARG A 97 -21.34 -23.92 7.00
CA ARG A 97 -22.31 -23.56 5.95
C ARG A 97 -21.74 -23.59 4.53
N LYS A 98 -20.42 -23.70 4.38
CA LYS A 98 -19.66 -23.71 3.12
C LYS A 98 -19.78 -22.39 2.34
N LEU A 99 -19.88 -21.27 3.06
CA LEU A 99 -19.83 -19.94 2.48
C LEU A 99 -18.47 -19.70 1.82
N VAL A 100 -18.44 -18.95 0.73
CA VAL A 100 -17.19 -18.35 0.23
C VAL A 100 -16.90 -17.15 1.12
N TYR A 101 -15.81 -17.18 1.89
CA TYR A 101 -15.44 -16.05 2.75
C TYR A 101 -14.05 -15.48 2.43
N VAL A 102 -13.87 -14.21 2.75
CA VAL A 102 -12.58 -13.49 2.66
C VAL A 102 -12.33 -12.77 3.97
N ASP A 103 -11.16 -13.02 4.56
CA ASP A 103 -10.77 -12.36 5.80
C ASP A 103 -10.07 -11.02 5.52
N ALA A 104 -10.71 -9.90 5.89
CA ALA A 104 -10.13 -8.56 5.78
C ALA A 104 -9.43 -8.10 7.07
N THR A 105 -9.37 -8.92 8.13
CA THR A 105 -8.70 -8.61 9.40
C THR A 105 -7.33 -7.97 9.15
N CYS A 106 -7.04 -6.88 9.84
CA CYS A 106 -5.76 -6.20 9.76
C CYS A 106 -4.64 -7.16 10.22
N PRO A 107 -3.53 -7.34 9.48
CA PRO A 107 -2.44 -8.24 9.88
C PRO A 107 -1.85 -7.97 11.27
N LEU A 108 -1.99 -6.73 11.79
CA LEU A 108 -1.59 -6.37 13.15
C LEU A 108 -2.58 -6.85 14.22
N VAL A 109 -3.88 -6.90 13.92
CA VAL A 109 -4.88 -7.59 14.76
C VAL A 109 -4.68 -9.11 14.70
N SER A 110 -4.37 -9.66 13.52
CA SER A 110 -3.99 -11.08 13.37
C SER A 110 -2.74 -11.43 14.19
N LYS A 111 -1.80 -10.50 14.38
CA LYS A 111 -0.65 -10.65 15.29
C LYS A 111 -1.11 -10.78 16.75
N VAL A 112 -2.01 -9.90 17.23
CA VAL A 112 -2.60 -9.99 18.58
C VAL A 112 -3.33 -11.32 18.78
N HIS A 113 -4.14 -11.76 17.80
CA HIS A 113 -4.83 -13.06 17.83
C HIS A 113 -3.86 -14.25 17.98
N VAL A 114 -2.74 -14.23 17.24
CA VAL A 114 -1.71 -15.28 17.30
C VAL A 114 -0.89 -15.21 18.60
N GLU A 115 -0.64 -14.03 19.14
CA GLU A 115 0.06 -13.84 20.42
C GLU A 115 -0.83 -14.30 21.60
N ALA A 116 -2.13 -14.03 21.58
CA ALA A 116 -3.11 -14.58 22.51
C ALA A 116 -3.15 -16.12 22.48
N GLU A 117 -3.24 -16.72 21.29
CA GLU A 117 -3.14 -18.18 21.10
C GLU A 117 -1.84 -18.76 21.63
N ARG A 118 -0.73 -18.03 21.46
CA ARG A 118 0.59 -18.46 21.91
C ARG A 118 0.66 -18.49 23.44
N HIS A 119 0.33 -17.39 24.11
CA HIS A 119 0.40 -17.31 25.57
C HIS A 119 -0.51 -18.35 26.23
N PHE A 120 -1.68 -18.65 25.65
CA PHE A 120 -2.56 -19.72 26.14
C PHE A 120 -1.95 -21.12 25.99
N LYS A 121 -1.25 -21.41 24.87
CA LYS A 121 -0.53 -22.67 24.65
C LYS A 121 0.71 -22.81 25.53
N ASP A 122 1.39 -21.69 25.80
CA ASP A 122 2.55 -21.60 26.69
C ASP A 122 2.13 -21.71 28.18
N GLY A 123 0.82 -21.73 28.50
CA GLY A 123 0.27 -22.07 29.82
C GLY A 123 -0.23 -20.88 30.65
N HIS A 124 -0.33 -19.69 30.06
CA HIS A 124 -0.76 -18.47 30.75
C HIS A 124 -2.27 -18.22 30.65
N HIS A 125 -2.80 -17.48 31.63
CA HIS A 125 -4.08 -16.78 31.53
C HIS A 125 -3.85 -15.37 30.98
N ILE A 126 -4.73 -14.89 30.09
CA ILE A 126 -4.50 -13.65 29.33
C ILE A 126 -5.32 -12.49 29.88
N LEU A 127 -4.67 -11.34 30.08
CA LEU A 127 -5.31 -10.06 30.38
C LEU A 127 -5.27 -9.17 29.13
N LEU A 128 -6.40 -9.03 28.46
CA LEU A 128 -6.55 -8.12 27.32
C LEU A 128 -6.85 -6.71 27.83
N ILE A 129 -5.97 -5.75 27.52
CA ILE A 129 -6.27 -4.33 27.70
C ILE A 129 -7.06 -3.86 26.48
N GLY A 130 -8.26 -3.32 26.66
CA GLY A 130 -9.16 -2.97 25.55
C GLY A 130 -10.48 -2.37 26.02
N HIS A 131 -11.37 -2.03 25.08
CA HIS A 131 -12.71 -1.51 25.40
C HIS A 131 -13.83 -2.54 25.24
N ALA A 132 -14.73 -2.61 26.23
CA ALA A 132 -15.84 -3.56 26.21
C ALA A 132 -16.77 -3.32 25.01
N GLY A 133 -17.18 -4.43 24.38
CA GLY A 133 -18.05 -4.40 23.19
C GLY A 133 -17.39 -3.91 21.90
N HIS A 134 -16.11 -3.49 21.90
CA HIS A 134 -15.43 -3.15 20.65
C HIS A 134 -15.22 -4.41 19.79
N PRO A 135 -15.51 -4.41 18.48
CA PRO A 135 -15.43 -5.61 17.63
C PRO A 135 -14.09 -6.34 17.69
N GLU A 136 -12.98 -5.60 17.83
CA GLU A 136 -11.62 -6.14 17.95
C GLU A 136 -11.35 -6.85 19.29
N VAL A 137 -11.97 -6.38 20.37
CA VAL A 137 -11.91 -7.02 21.69
C VAL A 137 -12.73 -8.29 21.68
N VAL A 138 -13.95 -8.25 21.13
CA VAL A 138 -14.79 -9.43 20.92
C VAL A 138 -14.07 -10.45 20.03
N GLY A 139 -13.45 -10.00 18.95
CA GLY A 139 -12.62 -10.81 18.05
C GLY A 139 -11.46 -11.49 18.77
N THR A 140 -10.67 -10.73 19.54
CA THR A 140 -9.50 -11.22 20.26
C THR A 140 -9.87 -12.20 21.38
N MET A 141 -10.86 -11.87 22.21
CA MET A 141 -11.36 -12.79 23.24
C MET A 141 -11.91 -14.08 22.63
N GLY A 142 -12.62 -13.95 21.50
CA GLY A 142 -13.14 -15.06 20.72
C GLY A 142 -12.11 -15.96 20.02
N GLN A 143 -10.80 -15.75 20.23
CA GLN A 143 -9.76 -16.69 19.80
C GLN A 143 -9.51 -17.82 20.79
N LEU A 144 -9.92 -17.67 22.04
CA LEU A 144 -9.60 -18.60 23.13
C LEU A 144 -10.86 -19.23 23.74
N PRO A 145 -10.73 -20.31 24.54
CA PRO A 145 -11.85 -20.84 25.33
C PRO A 145 -12.38 -19.83 26.33
N GLU A 146 -13.65 -19.98 26.72
CA GLU A 146 -14.25 -19.20 27.80
C GLU A 146 -13.44 -19.33 29.10
N GLY A 147 -13.18 -18.21 29.77
CA GLY A 147 -12.35 -18.16 30.99
C GLY A 147 -10.82 -18.21 30.76
N ALA A 148 -10.34 -18.34 29.51
CA ALA A 148 -8.90 -18.26 29.21
C ALA A 148 -8.36 -16.81 29.18
N ILE A 149 -9.26 -15.83 29.06
CA ILE A 149 -8.94 -14.42 28.83
C ILE A 149 -9.93 -13.51 29.58
N GLN A 150 -9.41 -12.49 30.26
CA GLN A 150 -10.16 -11.43 30.94
C GLN A 150 -9.89 -10.09 30.27
N LEU A 151 -10.84 -9.15 30.40
CA LEU A 151 -10.74 -7.78 29.90
C LEU A 151 -10.31 -6.82 31.03
N VAL A 152 -9.51 -5.81 30.67
CA VAL A 152 -9.10 -4.69 31.51
C VAL A 152 -9.32 -3.41 30.70
N GLU A 153 -10.11 -2.46 31.19
CA GLU A 153 -10.37 -1.19 30.50
C GLU A 153 -9.55 -0.05 31.09
N GLU A 154 -9.39 0.00 32.42
CA GLU A 154 -8.69 1.07 33.13
C GLU A 154 -7.86 0.59 34.34
N VAL A 155 -7.09 1.52 34.93
CA VAL A 155 -6.22 1.25 36.09
C VAL A 155 -7.02 0.82 37.32
N GLY A 156 -8.30 1.22 37.43
CA GLY A 156 -9.21 0.79 38.50
C GLY A 156 -9.45 -0.73 38.50
N ASP A 157 -9.66 -1.32 37.32
CA ASP A 157 -9.93 -2.75 37.15
C ASP A 157 -8.77 -3.61 37.66
N VAL A 158 -7.53 -3.14 37.47
CA VAL A 158 -6.31 -3.85 37.86
C VAL A 158 -6.27 -4.16 39.36
N ALA A 159 -6.92 -3.35 40.20
CA ALA A 159 -7.05 -3.61 41.63
C ALA A 159 -8.11 -4.67 41.95
N ALA A 160 -9.11 -4.88 41.09
CA ALA A 160 -10.24 -5.78 41.28
C ALA A 160 -10.06 -7.18 40.65
N LEU A 161 -9.14 -7.35 39.69
CA LEU A 161 -8.93 -8.63 38.97
C LEU A 161 -8.81 -9.85 39.90
N GLU A 162 -9.55 -10.92 39.60
CA GLU A 162 -9.41 -12.25 40.18
C GLU A 162 -8.91 -13.21 39.10
N VAL A 163 -7.63 -13.62 39.20
CA VAL A 163 -6.94 -14.44 38.20
C VAL A 163 -6.70 -15.87 38.70
N PRO A 164 -6.68 -16.90 37.83
CA PRO A 164 -6.48 -18.29 38.26
C PRO A 164 -5.10 -18.58 38.87
N ASP A 165 -4.05 -17.96 38.34
CA ASP A 165 -2.67 -18.09 38.78
C ASP A 165 -1.94 -16.75 38.56
N PRO A 166 -1.58 -16.00 39.64
CA PRO A 166 -0.85 -14.73 39.53
C PRO A 166 0.56 -14.84 38.91
N ASP A 167 1.17 -16.02 38.91
CA ASP A 167 2.53 -16.24 38.40
C ASP A 167 2.54 -16.76 36.94
N SER A 168 1.39 -17.16 36.39
CA SER A 168 1.25 -17.57 34.98
C SER A 168 0.27 -16.67 34.21
N LEU A 169 0.64 -15.39 34.08
CA LEU A 169 -0.13 -14.38 33.37
C LEU A 169 0.60 -13.85 32.13
N ALA A 170 -0.18 -13.48 31.12
CA ALA A 170 0.28 -12.64 30.02
C ALA A 170 -0.70 -11.47 29.80
N TYR A 171 -0.21 -10.34 29.28
CA TYR A 171 -1.06 -9.26 28.78
C TYR A 171 -0.87 -9.03 27.28
N ILE A 172 -1.94 -8.58 26.64
CA ILE A 172 -1.99 -8.13 25.24
C ILE A 172 -2.89 -6.89 25.17
N THR A 173 -2.83 -6.10 24.09
CA THR A 173 -3.67 -4.89 23.96
C THR A 173 -4.46 -4.82 22.66
N GLN A 174 -5.59 -4.12 22.70
CA GLN A 174 -6.27 -3.62 21.51
C GLN A 174 -5.35 -2.65 20.74
N THR A 175 -5.36 -2.70 19.41
CA THR A 175 -4.40 -2.00 18.54
C THR A 175 -4.64 -0.49 18.40
N THR A 176 -5.78 0.03 18.89
CA THR A 176 -6.26 1.41 18.71
C THR A 176 -6.32 2.26 19.99
N LEU A 177 -5.75 1.78 21.09
CA LEU A 177 -5.80 2.46 22.39
C LEU A 177 -4.94 3.72 22.48
N SER A 178 -5.19 4.52 23.53
CA SER A 178 -4.28 5.59 23.95
C SER A 178 -2.97 5.00 24.45
N VAL A 179 -1.83 5.45 23.92
CA VAL A 179 -0.50 4.94 24.31
C VAL A 179 -0.23 5.23 25.79
N ASP A 180 -0.58 6.43 26.26
CA ASP A 180 -0.26 6.89 27.62
C ASP A 180 -1.12 6.18 28.67
N ASP A 181 -2.44 6.05 28.42
CA ASP A 181 -3.35 5.38 29.36
C ASP A 181 -3.07 3.87 29.41
N THR A 182 -2.72 3.26 28.27
CA THR A 182 -2.33 1.83 28.21
C THR A 182 -1.01 1.60 28.97
N ALA A 183 -0.06 2.53 28.90
CA ALA A 183 1.17 2.46 29.68
C ALA A 183 0.87 2.46 31.19
N ALA A 184 -0.03 3.31 31.67
CA ALA A 184 -0.45 3.33 33.07
C ALA A 184 -1.13 2.02 33.52
N VAL A 185 -1.97 1.42 32.67
CA VAL A 185 -2.56 0.08 32.94
C VAL A 185 -1.48 -1.00 32.99
N VAL A 186 -0.51 -0.98 32.07
CA VAL A 186 0.62 -1.93 32.04
C VAL A 186 1.54 -1.78 33.26
N GLU A 187 1.81 -0.55 33.71
CA GLU A 187 2.56 -0.29 34.95
C GLU A 187 1.82 -0.85 36.18
N ALA A 188 0.51 -0.61 36.29
CA ALA A 188 -0.32 -1.15 37.37
C ALA A 188 -0.35 -2.69 37.34
N LEU A 189 -0.47 -3.30 36.16
CA LEU A 189 -0.45 -4.76 35.98
C LEU A 189 0.90 -5.35 36.41
N ARG A 190 2.02 -4.75 36.01
CA ARG A 190 3.38 -5.18 36.41
C ARG A 190 3.65 -4.97 37.90
N ALA A 191 3.08 -3.93 38.50
CA ALA A 191 3.19 -3.68 39.94
C ALA A 191 2.39 -4.70 40.77
N ARG A 192 1.22 -5.14 40.28
CA ARG A 192 0.40 -6.19 40.93
C ARG A 192 0.91 -7.61 40.65
N PHE A 193 1.38 -7.86 39.44
CA PHE A 193 1.79 -9.18 38.94
C PHE A 193 3.21 -9.11 38.35
N PRO A 194 4.28 -9.16 39.18
CA PRO A 194 5.66 -8.95 38.71
C PRO A 194 6.16 -9.94 37.66
N ASN A 195 5.55 -11.12 37.58
CA ASN A 195 5.87 -12.18 36.62
C ASN A 195 5.06 -12.11 35.31
N ILE A 196 4.22 -11.08 35.11
CA ILE A 196 3.35 -11.00 33.93
C ILE A 196 4.14 -10.83 32.62
N HIS A 197 3.88 -11.72 31.66
CA HIS A 197 4.48 -11.67 30.33
C HIS A 197 3.82 -10.60 29.47
N GLY A 198 4.60 -9.67 28.93
CA GLY A 198 4.15 -8.75 27.88
C GLY A 198 4.38 -9.30 26.46
N PRO A 199 3.77 -8.69 25.43
CA PRO A 199 3.94 -9.10 24.05
C PRO A 199 5.36 -8.77 23.56
N LYS A 200 5.90 -9.54 22.61
CA LYS A 200 7.31 -9.42 22.17
C LYS A 200 7.62 -8.13 21.39
N LYS A 201 6.58 -7.50 20.86
CA LYS A 201 6.54 -6.14 20.32
C LYS A 201 5.19 -5.56 20.73
N GLU A 202 5.08 -4.24 20.80
CA GLU A 202 3.81 -3.56 21.13
C GLU A 202 2.63 -4.05 20.27
N ASP A 203 1.43 -4.05 20.86
CA ASP A 203 0.18 -4.39 20.17
C ASP A 203 -0.52 -3.14 19.61
N ILE A 204 -0.43 -1.99 20.29
CA ILE A 204 -0.84 -0.69 19.74
C ILE A 204 -0.12 -0.49 18.40
N CYS A 205 -0.88 -0.32 17.32
CA CYS A 205 -0.31 -0.35 15.99
C CYS A 205 0.41 0.96 15.65
N TYR A 206 1.42 0.88 14.77
CA TYR A 206 2.20 2.03 14.30
C TYR A 206 1.31 3.22 13.91
N ALA A 207 0.19 2.96 13.23
CA ALA A 207 -0.72 3.98 12.75
C ALA A 207 -1.39 4.78 13.89
N THR A 208 -1.74 4.10 14.98
CA THR A 208 -2.31 4.69 16.21
C THR A 208 -1.25 5.53 16.92
N THR A 209 -0.08 4.94 17.20
CA THR A 209 1.04 5.63 17.88
C THR A 209 1.47 6.88 17.11
N ASN A 210 1.65 6.79 15.80
CA ASN A 210 2.08 7.90 14.96
C ASN A 210 1.02 9.01 14.88
N ARG A 211 -0.27 8.68 14.76
CA ARG A 211 -1.35 9.70 14.72
C ARG A 211 -1.51 10.40 16.07
N GLN A 212 -1.35 9.67 17.18
CA GLN A 212 -1.30 10.29 18.51
C GLN A 212 -0.08 11.19 18.67
N GLN A 213 1.10 10.80 18.16
CA GLN A 213 2.30 11.62 18.21
C GLN A 213 2.21 12.88 17.33
N ALA A 214 1.56 12.79 16.16
CA ALA A 214 1.30 13.95 15.31
C ALA A 214 0.27 14.93 15.93
N VAL A 215 -0.69 14.42 16.72
CA VAL A 215 -1.58 15.26 17.54
C VAL A 215 -0.81 15.90 18.71
N LYS A 216 0.03 15.14 19.42
CA LYS A 216 0.87 15.64 20.52
C LYS A 216 1.74 16.83 20.13
N ASP A 217 2.33 16.79 18.93
CA ASP A 217 3.14 17.91 18.42
C ASP A 217 2.31 19.20 18.21
N ILE A 218 1.14 19.12 17.56
CA ILE A 218 0.36 20.33 17.24
C ILE A 218 -0.51 20.84 18.38
N ALA A 219 -0.93 19.99 19.33
CA ALA A 219 -1.98 20.31 20.30
C ALA A 219 -1.72 21.60 21.10
N GLY A 220 -0.54 21.72 21.71
CA GLY A 220 -0.14 22.91 22.49
C GLY A 220 0.10 24.19 21.67
N ARG A 221 -0.09 24.14 20.33
CA ARG A 221 0.01 25.28 19.41
C ARG A 221 -1.33 25.69 18.79
N CYS A 222 -2.44 25.06 19.22
CA CYS A 222 -3.77 25.25 18.61
C CYS A 222 -4.80 25.72 19.64
N ASP A 223 -5.62 26.71 19.28
CA ASP A 223 -6.76 27.16 20.10
C ASP A 223 -7.85 26.09 20.18
N VAL A 224 -7.98 25.32 19.09
CA VAL A 224 -8.92 24.22 18.92
C VAL A 224 -8.34 23.17 17.97
N LEU A 225 -8.61 21.88 18.22
CA LEU A 225 -8.23 20.78 17.35
C LEU A 225 -9.47 20.02 16.83
N LEU A 226 -9.54 19.84 15.51
CA LEU A 226 -10.57 19.04 14.85
C LEU A 226 -10.00 17.67 14.45
N VAL A 227 -10.65 16.60 14.89
CA VAL A 227 -10.38 15.22 14.47
C VAL A 227 -11.46 14.79 13.50
N VAL A 228 -11.09 14.50 12.25
CA VAL A 228 -12.00 13.90 11.28
C VAL A 228 -12.14 12.39 11.57
N GLY A 229 -13.33 11.94 11.92
CA GLY A 229 -13.59 10.54 12.27
C GLY A 229 -15.03 10.25 12.70
N ALA A 230 -15.43 8.98 12.71
CA ALA A 230 -16.76 8.53 13.10
C ALA A 230 -16.86 8.28 14.62
N PRO A 231 -18.04 8.49 15.27
CA PRO A 231 -18.20 8.28 16.71
C PRO A 231 -17.89 6.86 17.21
N ASN A 232 -18.03 5.83 16.38
CA ASN A 232 -17.68 4.44 16.70
C ASN A 232 -16.19 4.11 16.49
N SER A 233 -15.38 5.03 15.94
CA SER A 233 -13.95 4.81 15.70
C SER A 233 -13.13 5.06 16.98
N SER A 234 -12.77 4.00 17.70
CA SER A 234 -11.93 4.04 18.92
C SER A 234 -10.69 4.93 18.73
N ASN A 235 -9.87 4.67 17.69
CA ASN A 235 -8.72 5.50 17.36
C ASN A 235 -9.08 6.99 17.24
N SER A 236 -10.22 7.33 16.60
CA SER A 236 -10.63 8.72 16.40
C SER A 236 -11.03 9.40 17.72
N GLN A 237 -11.65 8.68 18.65
CA GLN A 237 -11.91 9.19 20.01
C GLN A 237 -10.60 9.45 20.76
N ARG A 238 -9.66 8.49 20.75
CA ARG A 238 -8.34 8.64 21.39
C ARG A 238 -7.58 9.87 20.89
N LEU A 239 -7.67 10.23 19.60
CA LEU A 239 -7.05 11.47 19.09
C LEU A 239 -7.68 12.76 19.66
N VAL A 240 -8.99 12.77 19.97
CA VAL A 240 -9.67 13.91 20.61
C VAL A 240 -9.25 14.04 22.08
N GLU A 241 -9.05 12.92 22.76
CA GLU A 241 -8.60 12.87 24.15
C GLU A 241 -7.13 13.28 24.27
N VAL A 242 -6.25 12.68 23.44
CA VAL A 242 -4.82 13.03 23.36
C VAL A 242 -4.62 14.51 23.01
N ALA A 243 -5.47 15.11 22.16
CA ALA A 243 -5.42 16.55 21.89
C ALA A 243 -5.65 17.40 23.16
N ARG A 244 -6.58 16.99 24.02
CA ARG A 244 -6.91 17.71 25.27
C ARG A 244 -5.83 17.51 26.34
N THR A 245 -5.36 16.28 26.53
CA THR A 245 -4.28 15.99 27.50
C THR A 245 -2.94 16.60 27.08
N SER A 246 -2.71 16.75 25.78
CA SER A 246 -1.54 17.43 25.20
C SER A 246 -1.68 18.96 25.12
N GLY A 247 -2.67 19.54 25.82
CA GLY A 247 -2.76 20.98 26.06
C GLY A 247 -3.56 21.81 25.06
N CYS A 248 -4.28 21.21 24.11
CA CYS A 248 -5.21 21.97 23.27
C CYS A 248 -6.49 22.33 24.05
N PRO A 249 -6.90 23.62 24.16
CA PRO A 249 -8.01 24.04 25.02
C PRO A 249 -9.37 23.45 24.63
N LYS A 250 -9.59 23.15 23.35
CA LYS A 250 -10.81 22.54 22.81
C LYS A 250 -10.43 21.47 21.79
N ALA A 251 -11.06 20.29 21.86
CA ALA A 251 -10.93 19.30 20.79
C ALA A 251 -12.28 18.66 20.46
N PHE A 252 -12.58 18.52 19.18
CA PHE A 252 -13.87 18.05 18.66
C PHE A 252 -13.68 16.91 17.65
N LEU A 253 -14.54 15.89 17.75
CA LEU A 253 -14.74 14.90 16.70
C LEU A 253 -15.73 15.48 15.68
N VAL A 254 -15.40 15.44 14.39
CA VAL A 254 -16.28 15.80 13.28
C VAL A 254 -16.27 14.67 12.25
N GLN A 255 -17.42 14.29 11.69
CA GLN A 255 -17.44 13.29 10.61
C GLN A 255 -17.16 13.96 9.27
N ARG A 256 -17.63 15.20 9.10
CA ARG A 256 -17.42 16.02 7.90
C ARG A 256 -17.52 17.52 8.17
N ALA A 257 -17.31 18.33 7.13
CA ALA A 257 -17.34 19.79 7.20
C ALA A 257 -18.68 20.43 7.66
N ALA A 258 -19.79 19.72 7.51
CA ALA A 258 -21.09 20.15 8.02
C ALA A 258 -21.18 20.13 9.56
N ASP A 259 -20.38 19.29 10.21
CA ASP A 259 -20.43 19.06 11.66
C ASP A 259 -19.50 20.02 12.44
N ILE A 260 -18.74 20.86 11.73
CA ILE A 260 -17.80 21.80 12.35
C ILE A 260 -18.58 22.75 13.28
N PRO A 261 -18.25 22.83 14.59
CA PRO A 261 -18.98 23.65 15.54
C PRO A 261 -18.58 25.12 15.39
N TRP A 262 -19.05 25.78 14.31
CA TRP A 262 -18.57 27.12 13.90
C TRP A 262 -18.66 28.18 15.01
N ALA A 263 -19.65 28.10 15.91
CA ALA A 263 -19.79 28.99 17.06
C ALA A 263 -18.63 28.89 18.08
N GLU A 264 -18.00 27.71 18.19
CA GLU A 264 -16.82 27.49 19.04
C GLU A 264 -15.51 28.01 18.41
N LEU A 265 -15.58 28.40 17.13
CA LEU A 265 -14.47 28.66 16.20
C LEU A 265 -14.47 30.11 15.65
N GLU A 266 -15.28 31.01 16.18
CA GLU A 266 -15.41 32.37 15.61
C GLU A 266 -14.13 33.21 15.80
N GLU A 267 -13.52 33.15 17.00
CA GLU A 267 -12.36 33.96 17.38
C GLU A 267 -11.00 33.23 17.30
N VAL A 268 -10.96 31.96 16.88
CA VAL A 268 -9.70 31.18 16.81
C VAL A 268 -8.80 31.61 15.65
N GLY A 269 -7.49 31.70 15.92
CA GLY A 269 -6.43 31.99 14.96
C GLY A 269 -5.60 30.77 14.56
N HIS A 270 -5.50 29.75 15.42
CA HIS A 270 -4.77 28.50 15.19
C HIS A 270 -5.68 27.28 15.39
N VAL A 271 -5.88 26.52 14.31
CA VAL A 271 -6.72 25.32 14.27
C VAL A 271 -5.85 24.10 13.99
N GLY A 272 -5.83 23.14 14.91
CA GLY A 272 -5.26 21.83 14.64
C GLY A 272 -6.22 21.00 13.78
N LEU A 273 -5.72 20.30 12.78
CA LEU A 273 -6.52 19.38 11.97
C LEU A 273 -5.81 18.03 11.82
N THR A 274 -6.54 16.96 12.10
CA THR A 274 -6.09 15.58 11.92
C THR A 274 -7.26 14.69 11.47
N ALA A 275 -6.98 13.42 11.20
CA ALA A 275 -7.95 12.41 10.82
C ALA A 275 -7.60 11.06 11.43
N GLY A 276 -8.61 10.33 11.92
CA GLY A 276 -8.44 8.99 12.45
C GLY A 276 -8.15 7.95 11.36
N ALA A 277 -7.67 6.76 11.78
CA ALA A 277 -7.23 5.70 10.88
C ALA A 277 -8.26 5.26 9.82
N SER A 278 -9.56 5.45 10.08
CA SER A 278 -10.67 5.09 9.17
C SER A 278 -11.17 6.25 8.30
N ALA A 279 -10.62 7.47 8.41
CA ALA A 279 -11.12 8.65 7.71
C ALA A 279 -10.36 8.95 6.40
N PRO A 280 -11.04 8.99 5.24
CA PRO A 280 -10.40 9.34 3.97
C PRO A 280 -10.06 10.83 3.88
N GLU A 281 -8.94 11.15 3.23
CA GLU A 281 -8.41 12.52 3.06
C GLU A 281 -9.42 13.48 2.37
N VAL A 282 -10.39 12.98 1.59
CA VAL A 282 -11.47 13.81 1.01
C VAL A 282 -12.28 14.56 2.08
N LEU A 283 -12.48 13.97 3.27
CA LEU A 283 -13.18 14.62 4.37
C LEU A 283 -12.31 15.66 5.08
N VAL A 284 -10.99 15.47 5.10
CA VAL A 284 -10.01 16.48 5.56
C VAL A 284 -10.02 17.68 4.61
N GLN A 285 -10.07 17.43 3.30
CA GLN A 285 -10.17 18.49 2.30
C GLN A 285 -11.55 19.17 2.32
N GLU A 286 -12.67 18.46 2.58
CA GLU A 286 -13.98 19.09 2.86
C GLU A 286 -13.87 20.11 4.01
N VAL A 287 -13.20 19.75 5.13
CA VAL A 287 -12.99 20.63 6.28
C VAL A 287 -12.15 21.85 5.89
N ILE A 288 -11.00 21.64 5.24
CA ILE A 288 -10.09 22.72 4.79
C ILE A 288 -10.81 23.71 3.86
N GLU A 289 -11.57 23.22 2.87
CA GLU A 289 -12.34 24.08 1.96
C GLU A 289 -13.46 24.82 2.68
N ALA A 290 -14.10 24.23 3.70
CA ALA A 290 -15.10 24.92 4.50
C ALA A 290 -14.51 26.07 5.35
N PHE A 291 -13.23 25.99 5.76
CA PHE A 291 -12.50 27.15 6.32
C PHE A 291 -12.21 28.20 5.26
N LYS A 292 -11.62 27.83 4.10
CA LYS A 292 -11.32 28.74 2.97
C LYS A 292 -12.57 29.41 2.39
N GLN A 293 -13.74 28.82 2.58
CA GLN A 293 -15.01 29.42 2.18
C GLN A 293 -15.37 30.66 3.01
N ARG A 294 -14.86 30.76 4.25
CA ARG A 294 -15.16 31.79 5.25
C ARG A 294 -13.98 32.76 5.45
N ARG A 295 -12.82 32.25 5.86
CA ARG A 295 -11.60 33.01 6.21
C ARG A 295 -10.49 32.83 5.17
N GLU A 296 -9.52 33.75 5.19
CA GLU A 296 -8.20 33.48 4.62
C GLU A 296 -7.51 32.36 5.45
N VAL A 297 -6.93 31.37 4.78
CA VAL A 297 -6.36 30.17 5.40
C VAL A 297 -4.89 30.01 5.03
N SER A 298 -4.02 30.02 6.04
CA SER A 298 -2.66 29.50 5.93
C SER A 298 -2.66 28.01 6.28
N LEU A 299 -2.00 27.17 5.48
CA LEU A 299 -1.81 25.75 5.79
C LEU A 299 -0.36 25.50 6.18
N ARG A 300 -0.15 24.84 7.31
CA ARG A 300 1.15 24.32 7.76
C ARG A 300 1.06 22.81 7.89
N LEU A 301 2.09 22.10 7.44
CA LEU A 301 2.21 20.66 7.63
C LEU A 301 3.10 20.40 8.85
N ALA A 302 2.56 19.66 9.80
CA ALA A 302 3.31 19.15 10.94
C ALA A 302 3.58 17.65 10.69
N GLU A 303 4.71 17.33 10.07
CA GLU A 303 5.15 15.95 9.82
C GLU A 303 6.05 15.46 10.95
N THR A 304 5.63 14.41 11.65
CA THR A 304 6.42 13.76 12.70
C THR A 304 7.13 12.50 12.22
N VAL A 305 6.53 11.76 11.27
CA VAL A 305 7.05 10.51 10.73
C VAL A 305 6.36 10.12 9.41
N THR A 306 7.11 9.56 8.47
CA THR A 306 6.59 9.08 7.18
C THR A 306 6.19 7.59 7.27
N GLU A 307 4.99 7.23 6.80
CA GLU A 307 4.46 5.86 6.90
C GLU A 307 4.57 5.07 5.58
N ASN A 308 5.46 4.06 5.54
CA ASN A 308 5.73 3.24 4.34
C ASN A 308 5.20 1.79 4.43
N VAL A 309 4.33 1.50 5.40
CA VAL A 309 3.73 0.17 5.64
C VAL A 309 2.65 -0.11 4.59
N HIS A 310 2.63 -1.32 4.04
CA HIS A 310 1.65 -1.80 3.05
C HIS A 310 1.37 -3.29 3.30
N PHE A 311 0.14 -3.77 3.09
CA PHE A 311 -0.24 -5.17 3.35
C PHE A 311 -0.81 -5.87 2.12
N LYS A 312 -0.32 -7.08 1.80
CA LYS A 312 -0.83 -7.90 0.67
C LYS A 312 -2.32 -8.26 0.84
N LEU A 313 -3.08 -8.21 -0.25
CA LEU A 313 -4.44 -8.78 -0.34
C LEU A 313 -4.44 -10.30 -0.09
N PRO A 314 -5.54 -10.89 0.42
CA PRO A 314 -5.72 -12.34 0.50
C PRO A 314 -5.58 -13.02 -0.88
N ARG A 315 -4.94 -14.20 -0.93
CA ARG A 315 -4.73 -14.99 -2.17
C ARG A 315 -6.02 -15.25 -2.97
N VAL A 316 -7.18 -15.30 -2.32
CA VAL A 316 -8.48 -15.47 -2.99
C VAL A 316 -8.96 -14.23 -3.77
N LEU A 317 -8.41 -13.03 -3.51
CA LEU A 317 -8.69 -11.79 -4.25
C LEU A 317 -7.53 -11.31 -5.13
N GLN A 318 -6.35 -11.92 -5.01
CA GLN A 318 -5.29 -11.79 -6.01
C GLN A 318 -5.79 -12.33 -7.36
N GLU A 319 -5.35 -11.73 -8.47
CA GLU A 319 -5.68 -12.20 -9.81
C GLU A 319 -5.04 -13.58 -10.04
N ALA A 320 -5.84 -14.59 -10.40
CA ALA A 320 -5.30 -15.87 -10.84
C ALA A 320 -4.87 -15.73 -12.31
N ASP A 321 -3.59 -15.98 -12.59
CA ASP A 321 -3.06 -15.87 -13.96
C ASP A 321 -3.84 -16.78 -14.92
N ALA A 322 -4.35 -16.17 -15.99
CA ALA A 322 -5.26 -16.81 -16.94
C ALA A 322 -4.53 -17.73 -17.95
N VAL A 323 -3.66 -18.61 -17.46
CA VAL A 323 -2.90 -19.60 -18.25
C VAL A 323 -3.04 -20.98 -17.62
N GLY A 324 -4.18 -21.65 -17.90
CA GLY A 324 -4.35 -23.07 -17.55
C GLY A 324 -5.76 -23.44 -17.06
N ALA A 325 -6.63 -23.86 -17.97
CA ALA A 325 -7.87 -24.56 -17.63
C ALA A 325 -7.54 -25.98 -17.11
N GLY A 326 -7.09 -26.10 -15.85
CA GLY A 326 -6.25 -27.21 -15.39
C GLY A 326 -6.58 -27.79 -14.01
N ARG A 327 -7.87 -27.96 -13.66
CA ARG A 327 -8.36 -28.64 -12.44
C ARG A 327 -7.91 -28.03 -11.10
N LEU A 328 -8.73 -27.13 -10.56
CA LEU A 328 -8.79 -26.94 -9.11
C LEU A 328 -9.22 -28.26 -8.43
N ARG A 329 -8.43 -28.71 -7.46
CA ARG A 329 -8.82 -29.69 -6.44
C ARG A 329 -8.36 -29.18 -5.08
N SER A 330 -9.22 -29.35 -4.07
CA SER A 330 -8.96 -28.97 -2.68
C SER A 330 -7.69 -29.63 -2.14
N GLN A 331 -6.76 -28.82 -1.64
CA GLN A 331 -5.63 -29.27 -0.83
C GLN A 331 -5.89 -28.99 0.65
N GLN A 332 -6.55 -29.94 1.32
CA GLN A 332 -6.38 -30.28 2.74
C GLN A 332 -7.13 -31.62 2.94
N GLY A 333 -6.46 -32.62 3.49
CA GLY A 333 -7.04 -33.97 3.62
C GLY A 333 -5.99 -35.07 3.66
N ILE A 334 -5.91 -35.77 4.79
CA ILE A 334 -4.93 -36.83 5.05
C ILE A 334 -5.36 -38.16 4.38
N ALA A 335 -4.35 -38.92 3.95
CA ALA A 335 -4.32 -40.29 3.40
C ALA A 335 -5.59 -41.18 3.38
N VAL A 336 -5.75 -41.94 2.29
CA VAL A 336 -6.01 -43.41 2.32
C VAL A 336 -5.79 -44.05 0.93
N ARG A 337 -5.23 -45.27 0.88
CA ARG A 337 -5.10 -46.08 -0.35
C ARG A 337 -6.43 -46.77 -0.72
N ARG A 338 -6.83 -46.77 -2.00
CA ARG A 338 -7.71 -47.82 -2.59
C ARG A 338 -7.50 -47.97 -4.11
N ARG A 339 -7.95 -49.11 -4.66
CA ARG A 339 -7.54 -49.65 -5.98
C ARG A 339 -8.29 -49.03 -7.16
N LYS A 340 -7.63 -48.99 -8.33
CA LYS A 340 -8.29 -48.75 -9.63
C LYS A 340 -9.10 -49.97 -10.07
N VAL A 341 -10.25 -49.72 -10.68
CA VAL A 341 -10.90 -50.58 -11.70
C VAL A 341 -11.13 -49.67 -12.91
N ALA A 342 -11.00 -50.19 -14.13
CA ALA A 342 -11.06 -49.38 -15.36
C ALA A 342 -12.32 -49.69 -16.19
N GLY A 343 -12.92 -48.66 -16.80
CA GLY A 343 -14.09 -48.79 -17.67
C GLY A 343 -14.01 -47.85 -18.89
N ARG A 344 -14.18 -48.43 -20.10
CA ARG A 344 -14.29 -47.77 -21.41
C ARG A 344 -15.70 -48.03 -21.98
N ILE A 345 -16.23 -47.30 -22.97
CA ILE A 345 -15.67 -46.19 -23.76
C ILE A 345 -16.38 -44.87 -23.32
N GLY A 346 -16.90 -43.90 -24.10
CA GLY A 346 -16.84 -43.50 -25.52
C GLY A 346 -18.17 -42.96 -26.07
N GLY A 347 -18.10 -42.17 -27.15
CA GLY A 347 -19.27 -41.69 -27.92
C GLY A 347 -19.32 -40.17 -28.11
N ALA A 348 -19.38 -39.72 -29.36
CA ALA A 348 -19.57 -38.31 -29.73
C ALA A 348 -20.69 -38.19 -30.78
N ALA A 349 -21.44 -37.10 -30.76
CA ALA A 349 -22.46 -36.73 -31.75
C ALA A 349 -22.52 -35.20 -31.92
N THR A 350 -23.10 -34.70 -33.01
CA THR A 350 -22.94 -33.30 -33.45
C THR A 350 -24.23 -32.65 -33.98
N ARG A 351 -24.21 -31.30 -34.08
CA ARG A 351 -24.95 -30.39 -35.01
C ARG A 351 -26.25 -29.68 -34.55
N ARG A 352 -26.10 -28.35 -34.46
CA ARG A 352 -26.85 -27.26 -35.16
C ARG A 352 -28.26 -26.81 -34.71
N GLY A 353 -28.29 -25.53 -34.30
CA GLY A 353 -29.32 -24.48 -34.38
C GLY A 353 -28.63 -23.20 -33.89
N ALA A 354 -28.64 -22.00 -34.51
CA ALA A 354 -29.69 -21.25 -35.22
C ALA A 354 -30.83 -20.83 -34.27
N GLU A 355 -31.15 -19.54 -34.06
CA GLU A 355 -30.54 -18.28 -34.55
C GLU A 355 -30.92 -17.08 -33.62
N GLU A 356 -30.59 -15.85 -34.03
CA GLU A 356 -31.07 -14.54 -33.52
C GLU A 356 -30.64 -13.98 -32.13
N GLY A 357 -30.57 -12.64 -32.05
CA GLY A 357 -31.01 -11.90 -30.85
C GLY A 357 -29.95 -11.16 -29.99
N GLY A 358 -29.68 -9.88 -30.30
CA GLY A 358 -29.31 -8.89 -29.27
C GLY A 358 -27.89 -8.29 -29.32
N ARG A 359 -27.74 -7.14 -30.01
CA ARG A 359 -26.58 -6.25 -29.82
C ARG A 359 -26.68 -5.54 -28.45
N ARG A 360 -25.62 -5.59 -27.64
CA ARG A 360 -25.37 -4.66 -26.53
C ARG A 360 -24.06 -3.90 -26.79
N PRO A 361 -23.93 -2.61 -26.43
CA PRO A 361 -22.74 -1.82 -26.74
C PRO A 361 -21.54 -2.28 -25.92
N GLY A 362 -20.35 -2.29 -26.55
CA GLY A 362 -19.10 -2.68 -25.90
C GLY A 362 -18.69 -1.71 -24.80
N ARG A 363 -18.62 -2.18 -23.55
CA ARG A 363 -18.07 -1.42 -22.42
C ARG A 363 -16.55 -1.32 -22.62
N ARG A 364 -16.00 -0.11 -22.76
CA ARG A 364 -14.55 0.10 -22.96
C ARG A 364 -13.76 -0.53 -21.82
N VAL A 365 -12.95 -1.55 -22.14
CA VAL A 365 -12.00 -2.16 -21.20
C VAL A 365 -10.89 -1.14 -20.93
N ARG A 366 -10.91 -0.51 -19.75
CA ARG A 366 -9.74 0.21 -19.26
C ARG A 366 -8.66 -0.83 -18.93
N ARG A 367 -7.55 -0.81 -19.67
CA ARG A 367 -6.30 -1.46 -19.22
C ARG A 367 -5.92 -0.84 -17.87
N ARG A 368 -6.06 -1.58 -16.77
CA ARG A 368 -5.29 -1.29 -15.55
C ARG A 368 -3.83 -1.67 -15.82
N VAL A 369 -2.91 -0.82 -15.36
CA VAL A 369 -1.49 -1.16 -15.26
C VAL A 369 -1.33 -2.19 -14.14
N ARG A 370 -0.36 -3.12 -14.27
CA ARG A 370 -0.08 -4.18 -13.30
C ARG A 370 1.11 -3.79 -12.41
N MET A 371 1.13 -4.28 -11.17
CA MET A 371 2.29 -4.21 -10.27
C MET A 371 3.41 -5.15 -10.76
N ALA A 372 4.66 -4.88 -10.36
CA ALA A 372 5.85 -5.49 -10.98
C ALA A 372 6.53 -6.66 -10.25
N VAL A 373 6.09 -7.07 -9.05
CA VAL A 373 6.65 -8.28 -8.41
C VAL A 373 6.00 -9.53 -9.02
N TYR A 374 6.67 -10.12 -10.01
CA TYR A 374 6.22 -11.30 -10.76
C TYR A 374 6.84 -12.61 -10.29
N THR A 375 8.00 -12.57 -9.63
CA THR A 375 8.72 -13.74 -9.11
C THR A 375 8.83 -13.60 -7.58
N GLU A 376 8.25 -14.54 -6.81
CA GLU A 376 8.52 -14.63 -5.37
C GLU A 376 9.89 -15.32 -5.13
N VAL A 377 10.63 -14.87 -4.13
CA VAL A 377 11.90 -15.47 -3.66
C VAL A 377 11.66 -15.93 -2.22
N SER A 378 12.02 -17.17 -1.90
CA SER A 378 11.93 -17.70 -0.54
C SER A 378 13.16 -17.35 0.31
N ASP A 379 13.02 -17.44 1.64
CA ASP A 379 14.11 -17.14 2.57
C ASP A 379 15.34 -18.04 2.33
N GLU A 380 15.14 -19.34 2.06
CA GLU A 380 16.20 -20.29 1.70
C GLU A 380 16.95 -19.90 0.41
N GLU A 381 16.22 -19.42 -0.62
CA GLU A 381 16.82 -18.96 -1.88
C GLU A 381 17.56 -17.64 -1.72
N LEU A 382 17.07 -16.74 -0.86
CA LEU A 382 17.69 -15.47 -0.54
C LEU A 382 18.98 -15.64 0.28
N GLU A 383 18.97 -16.48 1.33
CA GLU A 383 20.16 -16.81 2.12
C GLU A 383 21.25 -17.45 1.24
N ALA A 384 20.87 -18.41 0.39
CA ALA A 384 21.80 -19.07 -0.54
C ALA A 384 22.40 -18.09 -1.57
N PHE A 385 21.62 -17.10 -2.03
CA PHE A 385 22.10 -16.07 -2.95
C PHE A 385 23.05 -15.07 -2.26
N LEU A 386 22.75 -14.68 -1.01
CA LEU A 386 23.49 -13.66 -0.27
C LEU A 386 24.79 -14.19 0.37
N ALA A 387 24.95 -15.51 0.55
CA ALA A 387 26.20 -16.11 1.02
C ALA A 387 27.44 -15.73 0.17
N ASP A 388 27.25 -15.50 -1.13
CA ASP A 388 28.30 -15.06 -2.06
C ASP A 388 28.64 -13.57 -1.96
N TYR A 389 27.89 -12.78 -1.18
CA TYR A 389 28.09 -11.34 -0.96
C TYR A 389 28.68 -11.05 0.42
N ASP A 390 29.16 -9.82 0.62
CA ASP A 390 29.75 -9.35 1.89
C ASP A 390 28.90 -8.24 2.51
N LEU A 391 27.62 -8.53 2.80
CA LEU A 391 26.62 -7.55 3.23
C LEU A 391 26.15 -7.68 4.69
N GLY A 392 26.60 -8.70 5.43
CA GLY A 392 26.11 -9.04 6.78
C GLY A 392 24.78 -9.82 6.79
N GLU A 393 24.21 -10.02 7.97
CA GLU A 393 22.93 -10.71 8.17
C GLU A 393 21.75 -9.93 7.55
N VAL A 394 20.73 -10.66 7.06
CA VAL A 394 19.49 -10.07 6.52
C VAL A 394 18.56 -9.69 7.67
N LEU A 395 18.32 -8.40 7.83
CA LEU A 395 17.45 -7.84 8.88
C LEU A 395 16.01 -7.68 8.40
N ALA A 396 15.79 -7.43 7.11
CA ALA A 396 14.48 -7.42 6.47
C ALA A 396 14.55 -7.64 4.95
N PHE A 397 13.50 -8.23 4.38
CA PHE A 397 13.32 -8.39 2.94
C PHE A 397 11.86 -8.08 2.56
N LYS A 398 11.63 -7.19 1.61
CA LYS A 398 10.28 -6.70 1.26
C LYS A 398 10.16 -6.36 -0.24
N GLY A 399 9.29 -7.07 -0.95
CA GLY A 399 8.95 -6.74 -2.35
C GLY A 399 8.39 -5.32 -2.51
N ILE A 400 8.83 -4.63 -3.55
CA ILE A 400 8.44 -3.27 -3.92
C ILE A 400 7.37 -3.37 -5.01
N ALA A 401 6.17 -2.82 -4.75
CA ALA A 401 5.02 -2.95 -5.65
C ALA A 401 5.07 -1.99 -6.86
N GLU A 402 5.95 -0.98 -6.81
CA GLU A 402 6.12 0.06 -7.83
C GLU A 402 7.04 -0.40 -8.98
N GLY A 403 6.98 0.31 -10.11
CA GLY A 403 7.50 -0.15 -11.40
C GLY A 403 6.49 -0.99 -12.19
N VAL A 404 6.84 -1.36 -13.43
CA VAL A 404 5.95 -2.10 -14.36
C VAL A 404 6.60 -3.31 -15.05
N GLU A 405 7.86 -3.60 -14.76
CA GLU A 405 8.69 -4.52 -15.53
C GLU A 405 9.37 -5.59 -14.66
N ASN A 406 10.25 -5.19 -13.72
CA ASN A 406 11.12 -6.11 -12.98
C ASN A 406 10.66 -6.35 -11.53
N SER A 407 10.96 -7.54 -11.00
CA SER A 407 10.62 -7.91 -9.62
C SER A 407 11.64 -7.29 -8.64
N ASN A 408 11.30 -6.12 -8.10
CA ASN A 408 12.14 -5.36 -7.18
C ASN A 408 11.84 -5.68 -5.70
N PHE A 409 12.87 -5.68 -4.86
CA PHE A 409 12.79 -5.91 -3.41
C PHE A 409 13.71 -4.96 -2.65
N LEU A 410 13.22 -4.36 -1.58
CA LEU A 410 14.04 -3.73 -0.56
C LEU A 410 14.69 -4.83 0.30
N LEU A 411 16.01 -4.82 0.34
CA LEU A 411 16.85 -5.70 1.15
C LEU A 411 17.56 -4.84 2.20
N THR A 412 17.29 -5.11 3.48
CA THR A 412 17.97 -4.47 4.61
C THR A 412 18.89 -5.48 5.27
N THR A 413 20.18 -5.15 5.39
CA THR A 413 21.19 -5.96 6.06
C THR A 413 21.91 -5.14 7.15
N GLU A 414 22.81 -5.77 7.92
CA GLU A 414 23.65 -5.08 8.89
C GLU A 414 24.46 -3.91 8.31
N GLN A 415 24.81 -3.95 7.02
CA GLN A 415 25.55 -2.89 6.33
C GLN A 415 24.65 -1.78 5.74
N GLY A 416 23.33 -1.94 5.76
CA GLY A 416 22.38 -0.91 5.32
C GLY A 416 21.30 -1.42 4.37
N ASN A 417 20.78 -0.52 3.54
CA ASN A 417 19.71 -0.81 2.58
C ASN A 417 20.25 -0.98 1.15
N PHE A 418 19.66 -1.93 0.44
CA PHE A 418 19.93 -2.27 -0.94
C PHE A 418 18.62 -2.58 -1.67
N ILE A 419 18.65 -2.55 -3.00
CA ILE A 419 17.57 -3.06 -3.84
C ILE A 419 18.05 -4.33 -4.52
N LEU A 420 17.32 -5.43 -4.34
CA LEU A 420 17.49 -6.65 -5.14
C LEU A 420 16.48 -6.61 -6.30
N THR A 421 16.97 -6.67 -7.53
CA THR A 421 16.16 -6.65 -8.76
C THR A 421 16.32 -7.98 -9.49
N LEU A 422 15.22 -8.70 -9.68
CA LEU A 422 15.14 -9.86 -10.58
C LEU A 422 14.57 -9.42 -11.93
N TYR A 423 15.32 -9.65 -12.99
CA TYR A 423 14.98 -9.24 -14.35
C TYR A 423 13.94 -10.16 -14.99
N GLU A 424 12.93 -9.53 -15.58
CA GLU A 424 11.73 -10.19 -16.08
C GLU A 424 11.71 -10.28 -17.61
N LYS A 425 10.72 -11.00 -18.16
CA LYS A 425 10.70 -11.52 -19.55
C LYS A 425 10.68 -10.48 -20.68
N ARG A 426 10.81 -9.20 -20.37
CA ARG A 426 10.86 -8.09 -21.34
C ARG A 426 12.25 -7.48 -21.47
N VAL A 427 13.04 -7.49 -20.40
CA VAL A 427 14.44 -7.06 -20.47
C VAL A 427 15.24 -8.15 -21.17
N ASP A 428 15.94 -7.79 -22.25
CA ASP A 428 16.83 -8.72 -22.93
C ASP A 428 18.07 -8.95 -22.04
N PRO A 429 18.40 -10.21 -21.66
CA PRO A 429 19.58 -10.48 -20.82
C PRO A 429 20.90 -10.00 -21.45
N ARG A 430 20.92 -9.76 -22.78
CA ARG A 430 22.08 -9.22 -23.51
C ARG A 430 22.28 -7.72 -23.30
N ASP A 431 21.26 -6.99 -22.88
CA ASP A 431 21.32 -5.55 -22.59
C ASP A 431 21.78 -5.28 -21.14
N LEU A 432 21.66 -6.26 -20.23
CA LEU A 432 22.02 -6.08 -18.82
C LEU A 432 23.46 -5.58 -18.57
N PRO A 433 24.51 -6.05 -19.29
CA PRO A 433 25.85 -5.50 -19.17
C PRO A 433 25.97 -4.01 -19.58
N TYR A 434 25.10 -3.52 -20.47
CA TYR A 434 25.05 -2.10 -20.83
C TYR A 434 24.51 -1.28 -19.65
N PHE A 435 23.38 -1.68 -19.06
CA PHE A 435 22.76 -0.91 -17.97
C PHE A 435 23.63 -0.86 -16.70
N LEU A 436 24.20 -2.00 -16.29
CA LEU A 436 25.01 -2.09 -15.08
C LEU A 436 26.32 -1.30 -15.24
N GLY A 437 27.05 -1.53 -16.33
CA GLY A 437 28.29 -0.79 -16.63
C GLY A 437 28.04 0.71 -16.84
N LEU A 438 26.86 1.11 -17.34
CA LEU A 438 26.51 2.52 -17.49
C LEU A 438 26.33 3.19 -16.13
N MET A 439 25.61 2.57 -15.19
CA MET A 439 25.44 3.12 -13.84
C MET A 439 26.79 3.25 -13.11
N GLU A 440 27.68 2.27 -13.25
CA GLU A 440 29.06 2.33 -12.74
C GLU A 440 29.84 3.52 -13.34
N HIS A 441 29.88 3.61 -14.68
CA HIS A 441 30.57 4.66 -15.43
C HIS A 441 30.04 6.08 -15.10
N LEU A 442 28.73 6.23 -14.91
CA LEU A 442 28.10 7.49 -14.52
C LEU A 442 28.39 7.85 -13.06
N ALA A 443 28.37 6.88 -12.14
CA ALA A 443 28.69 7.08 -10.73
C ALA A 443 30.16 7.49 -10.52
N GLU A 444 31.12 6.88 -11.23
CA GLU A 444 32.53 7.32 -11.28
C GLU A 444 32.67 8.80 -11.67
N ARG A 445 31.76 9.29 -12.53
CA ARG A 445 31.72 10.68 -13.03
C ARG A 445 30.83 11.60 -12.18
N GLY A 446 30.42 11.15 -10.99
CA GLY A 446 29.70 11.95 -10.00
C GLY A 446 28.20 12.09 -10.26
N ILE A 447 27.60 11.22 -11.08
CA ILE A 447 26.14 11.14 -11.24
C ILE A 447 25.57 10.26 -10.14
N ALA A 448 24.65 10.78 -9.34
CA ALA A 448 23.95 10.00 -8.32
C ALA A 448 22.97 9.00 -8.98
N CYS A 449 23.38 7.74 -9.07
CA CYS A 449 22.62 6.62 -9.63
C CYS A 449 22.95 5.33 -8.83
N PRO A 450 22.13 4.26 -8.88
CA PRO A 450 22.35 3.05 -8.09
C PRO A 450 23.60 2.29 -8.56
N LEU A 451 24.50 1.96 -7.63
CA LEU A 451 25.71 1.19 -7.91
C LEU A 451 25.45 -0.32 -7.80
N PRO A 452 25.82 -1.14 -8.81
CA PRO A 452 25.84 -2.59 -8.71
C PRO A 452 26.76 -3.10 -7.61
N VAL A 453 26.17 -3.78 -6.63
CA VAL A 453 26.91 -4.48 -5.57
C VAL A 453 27.53 -5.74 -6.17
N HIS A 454 28.84 -5.86 -6.02
CA HIS A 454 29.60 -7.00 -6.51
C HIS A 454 29.70 -8.08 -5.44
N ALA A 455 29.49 -9.35 -5.83
CA ALA A 455 29.76 -10.50 -4.99
C ALA A 455 31.28 -10.74 -4.82
N ARG A 456 31.65 -11.67 -3.94
CA ARG A 456 33.05 -12.02 -3.59
C ARG A 456 33.90 -12.50 -4.77
N ASP A 457 33.28 -12.91 -5.88
CA ASP A 457 33.96 -13.28 -7.14
C ASP A 457 34.13 -12.11 -8.13
N GLY A 458 33.73 -10.90 -7.76
CA GLY A 458 33.79 -9.71 -8.61
C GLY A 458 32.68 -9.67 -9.68
N ARG A 459 31.52 -10.28 -9.43
CA ARG A 459 30.36 -10.23 -10.33
C ARG A 459 29.12 -9.66 -9.64
N ALA A 460 28.49 -8.66 -10.26
CA ALA A 460 27.22 -8.12 -9.81
C ALA A 460 26.00 -8.87 -10.39
N LEU A 461 26.01 -9.18 -11.70
CA LEU A 461 24.93 -9.90 -12.37
C LEU A 461 25.03 -11.42 -12.16
N ARG A 462 23.99 -12.01 -11.57
CA ARG A 462 23.89 -13.41 -11.16
C ARG A 462 22.52 -14.01 -11.54
N GLU A 463 22.20 -15.22 -11.09
CA GLU A 463 20.88 -15.84 -11.29
C GLU A 463 20.22 -16.14 -9.93
N LEU A 464 18.91 -15.87 -9.82
CA LEU A 464 18.08 -16.14 -8.65
C LEU A 464 16.68 -16.55 -9.09
N VAL A 465 16.17 -17.68 -8.56
CA VAL A 465 14.88 -18.30 -8.96
C VAL A 465 14.73 -18.44 -10.49
N GLY A 466 15.83 -18.79 -11.17
CA GLY A 466 15.88 -18.94 -12.63
C GLY A 466 15.83 -17.62 -13.43
N ARG A 467 16.03 -16.47 -12.79
CA ARG A 467 16.04 -15.13 -13.41
C ARG A 467 17.41 -14.47 -13.28
N PRO A 468 17.88 -13.66 -14.26
CA PRO A 468 19.01 -12.78 -14.03
C PRO A 468 18.68 -11.82 -12.89
N ALA A 469 19.62 -11.60 -11.96
CA ALA A 469 19.41 -10.82 -10.76
C ALA A 469 20.63 -9.97 -10.41
N VAL A 470 20.40 -8.81 -9.79
CA VAL A 470 21.44 -7.89 -9.32
C VAL A 470 21.01 -7.26 -8.00
N ILE A 471 21.99 -6.97 -7.13
CA ILE A 471 21.81 -6.09 -5.98
C ILE A 471 22.40 -4.73 -6.34
N ILE A 472 21.66 -3.65 -6.11
CA ILE A 472 22.12 -2.26 -6.31
C ILE A 472 22.02 -1.48 -5.00
N SER A 473 22.86 -0.46 -4.82
CA SER A 473 22.84 0.42 -3.65
C SER A 473 21.51 1.18 -3.55
N PHE A 474 20.96 1.30 -2.34
CA PHE A 474 19.78 2.14 -2.10
C PHE A 474 20.13 3.64 -2.23
N LEU A 475 19.34 4.39 -2.99
CA LEU A 475 19.43 5.85 -3.05
C LEU A 475 18.37 6.49 -2.17
N GLU A 476 18.78 7.47 -1.37
CA GLU A 476 17.87 8.17 -0.46
C GLU A 476 17.21 9.40 -1.12
N GLY A 477 15.89 9.39 -1.22
CA GLY A 477 15.08 10.54 -1.62
C GLY A 477 13.62 10.16 -1.85
N LEU A 478 12.84 11.13 -2.30
CA LEU A 478 11.45 10.98 -2.73
C LEU A 478 11.24 11.76 -4.02
N TRP A 479 10.36 11.30 -4.90
CA TRP A 479 9.94 12.09 -6.05
C TRP A 479 8.88 13.13 -5.66
N PRO A 480 8.98 14.38 -6.16
CA PRO A 480 8.07 15.44 -5.75
C PRO A 480 6.68 15.29 -6.39
N ARG A 481 5.66 14.99 -5.58
CA ARG A 481 4.25 14.89 -5.99
C ARG A 481 3.67 16.17 -6.62
N ARG A 482 4.37 17.30 -6.49
CA ARG A 482 4.11 18.54 -7.22
C ARG A 482 5.43 19.07 -7.78
N ILE A 483 5.50 19.26 -9.10
CA ILE A 483 6.69 19.82 -9.75
C ILE A 483 6.73 21.33 -9.53
N HIS A 484 7.91 21.83 -9.16
CA HIS A 484 8.21 23.25 -9.00
C HIS A 484 9.37 23.64 -9.93
N PRO A 485 9.51 24.91 -10.37
CA PRO A 485 10.56 25.32 -11.31
C PRO A 485 12.00 25.01 -10.86
N GLN A 486 12.23 24.87 -9.55
CA GLN A 486 13.52 24.47 -9.00
C GLN A 486 13.82 22.97 -9.22
N HIS A 487 12.82 22.09 -9.17
CA HIS A 487 12.99 20.67 -9.52
C HIS A 487 13.38 20.53 -10.99
N CYS A 488 12.73 21.28 -11.89
CA CYS A 488 13.08 21.34 -13.31
C CYS A 488 14.52 21.85 -13.53
N ARG A 489 14.99 22.80 -12.72
CA ARG A 489 16.36 23.33 -12.79
C ARG A 489 17.40 22.28 -12.39
N GLU A 490 17.21 21.62 -11.25
CA GLU A 490 18.12 20.56 -10.77
C GLU A 490 18.13 19.37 -11.73
N LEU A 491 16.96 18.94 -12.22
CA LEU A 491 16.84 17.85 -13.20
C LEU A 491 17.52 18.20 -14.52
N GLY A 492 17.27 19.40 -15.08
CA GLY A 492 17.96 19.85 -16.30
C GLY A 492 19.49 19.92 -16.14
N ALA A 493 19.96 20.33 -14.96
CA ALA A 493 21.40 20.34 -14.65
C ALA A 493 21.97 18.92 -14.45
N ALA A 494 21.21 17.99 -13.86
CA ALA A 494 21.62 16.59 -13.72
C ALA A 494 21.64 15.84 -15.05
N LEU A 495 20.62 16.04 -15.89
CA LEU A 495 20.52 15.48 -17.23
C LEU A 495 21.67 15.95 -18.13
N ALA A 496 21.99 17.25 -18.11
CA ALA A 496 23.15 17.78 -18.82
C ALA A 496 24.47 17.15 -18.33
N ARG A 497 24.62 16.87 -17.02
CA ARG A 497 25.79 16.14 -16.51
C ARG A 497 25.82 14.67 -16.97
N LEU A 498 24.67 13.99 -17.00
CA LEU A 498 24.54 12.62 -17.52
C LEU A 498 24.96 12.52 -18.99
N HIS A 499 24.45 13.42 -19.85
CA HIS A 499 24.82 13.48 -21.28
C HIS A 499 26.30 13.82 -21.51
N LEU A 500 26.94 14.54 -20.59
CA LEU A 500 28.39 14.80 -20.62
C LEU A 500 29.20 13.58 -20.13
N ALA A 501 28.74 12.91 -19.08
CA ALA A 501 29.40 11.75 -18.46
C ALA A 501 29.33 10.49 -19.32
N GLY A 502 28.23 10.26 -20.06
CA GLY A 502 28.07 9.12 -20.96
C GLY A 502 28.87 9.20 -22.28
N ARG A 503 29.68 10.26 -22.49
CA ARG A 503 30.41 10.49 -23.77
C ARG A 503 31.53 9.49 -24.05
N ASP A 504 32.17 9.01 -23.00
CA ASP A 504 33.29 8.05 -23.07
C ASP A 504 32.89 6.64 -22.63
N PHE A 505 31.58 6.36 -22.52
CA PHE A 505 31.07 5.03 -22.21
C PHE A 505 31.33 4.07 -23.39
N PRO A 506 32.02 2.93 -23.19
CA PRO A 506 32.52 2.12 -24.30
C PRO A 506 31.47 1.20 -24.95
N LEU A 507 30.30 1.03 -24.33
CA LEU A 507 29.21 0.22 -24.87
C LEU A 507 28.18 1.09 -25.59
N SER A 508 27.52 0.54 -26.62
CA SER A 508 26.48 1.22 -27.40
C SER A 508 25.27 0.33 -27.57
N ARG A 509 24.06 0.90 -27.40
CA ARG A 509 22.78 0.21 -27.49
C ARG A 509 21.79 1.10 -28.25
N PRO A 510 21.23 0.69 -29.41
CA PRO A 510 20.26 1.51 -30.13
C PRO A 510 18.94 1.64 -29.35
N ASN A 511 18.27 2.78 -29.47
CA ASN A 511 16.94 2.98 -28.86
C ASN A 511 15.87 2.09 -29.53
N ALA A 512 15.46 1.04 -28.82
CA ALA A 512 14.43 0.09 -29.25
C ALA A 512 13.00 0.67 -29.30
N LEU A 513 12.80 1.92 -28.86
CA LEU A 513 11.52 2.65 -28.88
C LEU A 513 11.55 3.88 -29.83
N SER A 514 12.62 4.06 -30.62
CA SER A 514 12.74 5.13 -31.61
C SER A 514 11.96 4.82 -32.90
N VAL A 515 11.97 5.74 -33.88
CA VAL A 515 11.10 5.73 -35.08
C VAL A 515 11.04 4.38 -35.82
N ALA A 516 12.15 3.65 -35.92
CA ALA A 516 12.23 2.35 -36.58
C ALA A 516 11.37 1.24 -35.94
N ALA A 517 10.99 1.37 -34.66
CA ALA A 517 10.13 0.43 -33.95
C ALA A 517 8.63 0.77 -34.09
N TRP A 518 8.27 1.97 -34.53
CA TRP A 518 6.88 2.44 -34.52
C TRP A 518 6.02 1.80 -35.61
N ARG A 519 6.55 1.54 -36.81
CA ARG A 519 5.78 0.92 -37.91
C ARG A 519 5.30 -0.50 -37.58
N PRO A 520 6.12 -1.43 -37.08
CA PRO A 520 5.64 -2.76 -36.66
C PRO A 520 4.60 -2.68 -35.53
N LEU A 521 4.76 -1.76 -34.57
CA LEU A 521 3.81 -1.56 -33.47
C LEU A 521 2.46 -1.00 -33.96
N PHE A 522 2.50 -0.06 -34.91
CA PHE A 522 1.31 0.47 -35.56
C PHE A 522 0.60 -0.61 -36.37
N GLU A 523 1.30 -1.35 -37.23
CA GLU A 523 0.72 -2.41 -38.07
C GLU A 523 0.03 -3.50 -37.24
N ALA A 524 0.63 -3.90 -36.12
CA ALA A 524 0.05 -4.88 -35.19
C ALA A 524 -1.25 -4.39 -34.52
N CYS A 525 -1.48 -3.08 -34.45
CA CYS A 525 -2.63 -2.47 -33.77
C CYS A 525 -3.68 -1.86 -34.72
N ALA A 526 -3.27 -1.44 -35.92
CA ALA A 526 -4.09 -0.68 -36.87
C ALA A 526 -5.43 -1.33 -37.22
N PRO A 527 -5.56 -2.66 -37.42
CA PRO A 527 -6.85 -3.30 -37.71
C PRO A 527 -7.92 -3.05 -36.63
N ARG A 528 -7.50 -2.78 -35.39
CA ARG A 528 -8.36 -2.60 -34.21
C ARG A 528 -8.47 -1.14 -33.74
N ALA A 529 -7.71 -0.21 -34.31
CA ALA A 529 -7.72 1.20 -33.89
C ALA A 529 -9.12 1.85 -34.00
N HIS A 530 -9.94 1.38 -34.95
CA HIS A 530 -11.33 1.80 -35.13
C HIS A 530 -12.24 1.54 -33.90
N GLU A 531 -11.90 0.56 -33.05
CA GLU A 531 -12.60 0.28 -31.77
C GLU A 531 -12.40 1.41 -30.74
N VAL A 532 -11.33 2.19 -30.89
CA VAL A 532 -11.00 3.33 -30.02
C VAL A 532 -11.61 4.61 -30.57
N ARG A 533 -11.31 4.94 -31.83
CA ARG A 533 -11.87 6.08 -32.60
C ARG A 533 -11.81 5.72 -34.09
N PRO A 534 -12.90 5.89 -34.89
CA PRO A 534 -12.96 5.39 -36.28
C PRO A 534 -11.79 5.78 -37.19
N GLU A 535 -11.33 7.03 -37.11
CA GLU A 535 -10.29 7.57 -38.01
C GLU A 535 -8.85 7.36 -37.51
N LEU A 536 -8.67 6.80 -36.30
CA LEU A 536 -7.36 6.71 -35.62
C LEU A 536 -6.29 5.99 -36.45
N ALA A 537 -6.66 4.94 -37.20
CA ALA A 537 -5.71 4.24 -38.07
C ALA A 537 -5.15 5.14 -39.19
N GLY A 538 -6.01 5.94 -39.83
CA GLY A 538 -5.60 6.82 -40.93
C GLY A 538 -4.86 8.07 -40.45
N GLU A 539 -5.13 8.52 -39.23
CA GLU A 539 -4.40 9.61 -38.57
C GLU A 539 -2.97 9.16 -38.20
N LEU A 540 -2.84 8.06 -37.44
CA LEU A 540 -1.55 7.51 -37.04
C LEU A 540 -0.68 7.11 -38.24
N ALA A 541 -1.27 6.57 -39.31
CA ALA A 541 -0.54 6.28 -40.55
C ALA A 541 0.10 7.55 -41.15
N ARG A 542 -0.67 8.64 -41.31
CA ARG A 542 -0.15 9.89 -41.89
C ARG A 542 0.92 10.56 -41.03
N GLU A 543 0.72 10.57 -39.70
CA GLU A 543 1.73 11.10 -38.78
C GLU A 543 3.01 10.26 -38.84
N LEU A 544 2.90 8.93 -38.91
CA LEU A 544 4.07 8.06 -39.00
C LEU A 544 4.78 8.15 -40.36
N ASP A 545 4.03 8.26 -41.47
CA ASP A 545 4.57 8.53 -42.81
C ASP A 545 5.35 9.87 -42.83
N PHE A 546 4.83 10.90 -42.15
CA PHE A 546 5.52 12.17 -41.99
C PHE A 546 6.77 12.05 -41.11
N LEU A 547 6.67 11.40 -39.96
CA LEU A 547 7.77 11.27 -39.00
C LEU A 547 8.92 10.41 -39.54
N GLU A 548 8.64 9.32 -40.26
CA GLU A 548 9.70 8.53 -40.93
C GLU A 548 10.41 9.31 -42.04
N ALA A 549 9.69 10.15 -42.79
CA ALA A 549 10.26 10.95 -43.87
C ALA A 549 11.04 12.19 -43.39
N HIS A 550 10.83 12.64 -42.15
CA HIS A 550 11.41 13.87 -41.60
C HIS A 550 12.11 13.69 -40.24
N TRP A 551 12.43 12.46 -39.83
CA TRP A 551 13.09 12.20 -38.55
C TRP A 551 14.48 12.87 -38.50
N PRO A 552 14.81 13.64 -37.45
CA PRO A 552 16.03 14.43 -37.42
C PRO A 552 17.30 13.57 -37.31
N ALA A 553 18.13 13.59 -38.35
CA ALA A 553 19.39 12.84 -38.41
C ALA A 553 20.64 13.62 -37.93
N GLU A 554 20.56 14.95 -37.80
CA GLU A 554 21.70 15.83 -37.52
C GLU A 554 21.74 16.38 -36.07
N LEU A 555 20.79 15.97 -35.21
CA LEU A 555 20.76 16.43 -33.82
C LEU A 555 21.85 15.77 -32.96
N PRO A 556 22.40 16.48 -31.95
CA PRO A 556 23.38 15.90 -31.03
C PRO A 556 22.87 14.64 -30.33
N ALA A 557 23.67 13.58 -30.39
CA ALA A 557 23.35 12.25 -29.88
C ALA A 557 24.46 11.69 -28.98
N GLY A 558 24.09 10.72 -28.14
CA GLY A 558 24.97 10.05 -27.19
C GLY A 558 24.14 9.15 -26.26
N VAL A 559 24.67 8.82 -25.08
CA VAL A 559 23.89 8.08 -24.08
C VAL A 559 22.77 8.97 -23.52
N ILE A 560 21.56 8.43 -23.51
CA ILE A 560 20.33 8.99 -22.94
C ILE A 560 19.72 8.03 -21.90
N HIS A 561 18.91 8.55 -21.00
CA HIS A 561 18.22 7.75 -19.98
C HIS A 561 16.95 7.06 -20.52
N ALA A 562 16.29 7.71 -21.49
CA ALA A 562 15.09 7.25 -22.20
C ALA A 562 13.82 6.98 -21.37
N ASP A 563 13.83 7.22 -20.05
CA ASP A 563 12.68 7.00 -19.14
C ASP A 563 12.68 7.95 -17.93
N LEU A 564 13.09 9.20 -18.12
CA LEU A 564 13.35 10.16 -17.02
C LEU A 564 12.07 10.87 -16.51
N PHE A 565 11.05 10.08 -16.16
CA PHE A 565 9.80 10.54 -15.54
C PHE A 565 10.02 10.96 -14.07
N PRO A 566 9.14 11.80 -13.48
CA PRO A 566 9.32 12.32 -12.12
C PRO A 566 9.57 11.27 -11.04
N ASP A 567 8.90 10.12 -11.11
CA ASP A 567 9.05 8.97 -10.23
C ASP A 567 10.45 8.32 -10.29
N ASN A 568 11.15 8.47 -11.42
CA ASN A 568 12.55 8.06 -11.59
C ASN A 568 13.57 9.13 -11.14
N VAL A 569 13.13 10.25 -10.57
CA VAL A 569 13.98 11.37 -10.12
C VAL A 569 13.78 11.66 -8.63
N PHE A 570 14.76 11.31 -7.81
CA PHE A 570 14.71 11.45 -6.36
C PHE A 570 15.25 12.81 -5.89
N PHE A 571 14.55 13.40 -4.92
CA PHE A 571 14.91 14.65 -4.26
C PHE A 571 14.96 14.50 -2.73
N ARG A 572 15.72 15.37 -2.08
CA ARG A 572 15.61 15.71 -0.65
C ARG A 572 15.50 17.22 -0.51
N HIS A 573 14.35 17.70 -0.02
CA HIS A 573 13.96 19.11 -0.13
C HIS A 573 14.08 19.57 -1.60
N GLU A 574 14.71 20.72 -1.86
CA GLU A 574 14.85 21.27 -3.22
C GLU A 574 16.03 20.68 -4.04
N LYS A 575 16.81 19.72 -3.48
CA LYS A 575 18.00 19.15 -4.13
C LYS A 575 17.72 17.76 -4.69
N LEU A 576 18.14 17.52 -5.93
CA LEU A 576 18.14 16.20 -6.55
C LEU A 576 19.21 15.31 -5.88
N THR A 577 18.83 14.09 -5.49
CA THR A 577 19.68 13.13 -4.77
C THR A 577 19.88 11.81 -5.51
N GLY A 578 19.11 11.52 -6.57
CA GLY A 578 19.31 10.33 -7.39
C GLY A 578 18.49 10.34 -8.69
N LEU A 579 19.02 9.65 -9.70
CA LEU A 579 18.27 9.17 -10.87
C LEU A 579 18.20 7.64 -10.79
N ILE A 580 17.07 7.02 -11.16
CA ILE A 580 16.87 5.55 -11.10
C ILE A 580 16.19 5.00 -12.36
N ASP A 581 16.11 3.68 -12.48
CA ASP A 581 15.54 2.91 -13.61
C ASP A 581 16.21 3.19 -14.98
N PHE A 582 17.50 2.85 -15.05
CA PHE A 582 18.29 2.95 -16.28
C PHE A 582 17.96 1.86 -17.33
N TYR A 583 16.91 1.05 -17.15
CA TYR A 583 16.68 -0.14 -18.01
C TYR A 583 16.11 0.17 -19.40
N PHE A 584 15.77 1.44 -19.67
CA PHE A 584 15.54 1.95 -21.03
C PHE A 584 16.75 2.65 -21.65
N ALA A 585 17.81 2.95 -20.88
CA ALA A 585 18.95 3.74 -21.33
C ALA A 585 19.58 3.18 -22.61
N CYS A 586 19.96 4.08 -23.51
CA CYS A 586 20.39 3.76 -24.86
C CYS A 586 21.12 4.94 -25.52
N ASN A 587 21.54 4.75 -26.76
CA ASN A 587 22.18 5.75 -27.59
C ASN A 587 21.16 6.30 -28.61
N ASP A 588 20.78 7.56 -28.46
CA ASP A 588 19.88 8.30 -29.36
C ASP A 588 20.15 9.83 -29.22
N LEU A 589 19.29 10.66 -29.81
CA LEU A 589 19.34 12.11 -29.72
C LEU A 589 19.14 12.60 -28.27
N PHE A 590 19.99 13.50 -27.77
CA PHE A 590 19.83 14.09 -26.41
C PHE A 590 18.51 14.84 -26.23
N ALA A 591 17.90 15.29 -27.33
CA ALA A 591 16.56 15.90 -27.35
C ALA A 591 15.44 14.94 -26.90
N TYR A 592 15.65 13.62 -26.96
CA TYR A 592 14.67 12.61 -26.57
C TYR A 592 14.41 12.64 -25.05
N ASP A 593 15.46 12.67 -24.22
CA ASP A 593 15.32 12.83 -22.76
C ASP A 593 14.66 14.18 -22.41
N VAL A 594 15.01 15.24 -23.13
CA VAL A 594 14.39 16.56 -22.92
C VAL A 594 12.91 16.53 -23.27
N ALA A 595 12.50 15.80 -24.30
CA ALA A 595 11.09 15.61 -24.65
C ALA A 595 10.33 14.79 -23.59
N ILE A 596 10.94 13.75 -23.00
CA ILE A 596 10.35 13.01 -21.87
C ILE A 596 10.13 13.94 -20.68
N CYS A 597 11.17 14.67 -20.25
CA CYS A 597 11.13 15.62 -19.15
C CYS A 597 10.15 16.80 -19.34
N LEU A 598 9.65 17.03 -20.57
CA LEU A 598 8.66 18.06 -20.90
C LEU A 598 7.24 17.50 -21.10
N ASN A 599 7.11 16.18 -21.28
CA ASN A 599 5.84 15.48 -21.48
C ASN A 599 5.26 14.92 -20.16
N ALA A 600 6.09 14.79 -19.13
CA ALA A 600 5.75 14.26 -17.81
C ALA A 600 5.26 15.32 -16.81
#